data_AF-A0A6G1AM29-F1
#
_entry.id   AF-A0A6G1AM29-F1
#
_cell.length_a   1.000
_cell.length_b   1.000
_cell.length_c   1.000
_cell.angle_alpha   90.00
_cell.angle_beta   90.00
_cell.angle_gamma   90.00
#
_symmetry.space_group_name_H-M   'P 1'
#
loop_
_entity.id
_entity.type
_entity.pdbx_description
1 polymer ?
#
loop_
_entity_poly.entity_id
_entity_poly.type
_entity_poly.pdbx_seq_one_letter_code
_entity_poly.pdbx_strand_id
1 'polypeptide(L)'
;LELKQASESKLLEIQTEKNKQKDDLALMENSDKIKAIKQNLQMEIQITTVIQHMFQNLILGSKANWAEDSALKEIVLQLEKNLTMM
;
A
#
# COMPACT_ATOMS: atom_id res chain seq x y z
N LEU A 1 49.33 15.69 -1.18
CA LEU A 1 48.37 16.48 -0.36
C LEU A 1 47.01 16.59 -1.06
N GLU A 2 46.99 16.82 -2.37
CA GLU A 2 45.78 17.03 -3.19
C GLU A 2 44.77 15.87 -3.15
N LEU A 3 45.23 14.62 -3.26
CA LEU A 3 44.32 13.45 -3.19
C LEU A 3 43.59 13.35 -1.84
N LYS A 4 44.26 13.71 -0.75
CA LYS A 4 43.65 13.70 0.59
C LYS A 4 42.53 14.76 0.67
N GLN A 5 42.82 15.98 0.22
CA GLN A 5 41.87 17.08 0.21
C GLN A 5 40.68 16.79 -0.73
N ALA A 6 40.93 16.20 -1.90
CA ALA A 6 39.89 15.79 -2.83
C ALA A 6 38.99 14.70 -2.23
N SER A 7 39.57 13.71 -1.54
CA SER A 7 38.82 12.66 -0.84
C SER A 7 37.94 13.22 0.29
N GLU A 8 38.49 14.11 1.11
CA GLU A 8 37.75 14.79 2.18
C GLU A 8 36.58 15.63 1.61
N SER A 9 36.82 16.36 0.52
CA SER A 9 35.77 17.10 -0.18
C SER A 9 34.67 16.19 -0.73
N LYS A 10 35.04 15.03 -1.30
CA LYS A 10 34.07 14.07 -1.84
C LYS A 10 33.24 13.44 -0.73
N LEU A 11 33.84 13.13 0.42
CA LEU A 11 33.14 12.61 1.59
C LEU A 11 32.11 13.62 2.13
N LEU A 12 32.45 14.91 2.16
CA LEU A 12 31.53 15.96 2.56
C LEU A 12 30.35 16.11 1.58
N GLU A 13 30.61 16.03 0.28
CA GLU A 13 29.57 16.03 -0.76
C GLU A 13 28.60 14.84 -0.58
N ILE A 14 29.14 13.63 -0.38
CA ILE A 14 28.35 12.42 -0.15
C ILE A 14 27.48 12.56 1.11
N GLN A 15 28.05 13.06 2.21
CA GLN A 15 27.31 13.26 3.45
C GLN A 15 26.18 14.27 3.27
N THR A 16 26.44 15.35 2.52
CA THR A 16 25.46 16.41 2.25
C THR A 16 24.30 15.89 1.41
N GLU A 17 24.59 15.17 0.33
CA GLU A 17 23.54 14.60 -0.53
C GLU A 17 22.73 13.54 0.21
N LYS A 18 23.37 12.72 1.07
CA LYS A 18 22.68 11.76 1.92
C LYS A 18 21.70 12.43 2.89
N ASN A 19 22.10 13.54 3.50
CA ASN A 19 21.22 14.30 4.40
C ASN A 19 20.04 14.89 3.63
N LYS A 20 20.30 15.48 2.45
CA LYS A 20 19.25 16.02 1.59
C LYS A 20 18.22 14.97 1.18
N GLN A 21 18.65 13.77 0.77
CA GLN A 21 17.74 12.67 0.44
C GLN A 21 16.84 12.27 1.61
N LYS A 22 17.39 12.27 2.82
CA LYS A 22 16.62 11.99 4.04
C LYS A 22 15.56 13.07 4.29
N ASP A 23 15.91 14.33 4.10
CA ASP A 23 14.99 15.46 4.29
C ASP A 23 13.90 15.46 3.22
N ASP A 24 14.25 15.20 1.95
CA ASP A 24 13.29 15.08 0.84
C ASP A 24 12.29 13.94 1.07
N LEU A 25 12.77 12.78 1.56
CA LEU A 25 11.89 11.68 1.96
C LEU A 25 10.95 12.07 3.09
N ALA A 26 11.47 12.72 4.13
CA ALA A 26 10.67 13.19 5.25
C ALA A 26 9.61 14.21 4.81
N LEU A 27 9.93 15.10 3.87
CA LEU A 27 8.99 16.06 3.29
C LEU A 27 7.91 15.35 2.47
N MET A 28 8.29 14.35 1.67
CA MET A 28 7.35 13.56 0.89
C MET A 28 6.37 12.78 1.79
N GLU A 29 6.88 12.09 2.81
CA GLU A 29 6.06 11.36 3.79
C GLU A 29 5.14 12.29 4.58
N ASN A 30 5.63 13.48 4.92
CA ASN A 30 4.85 14.48 5.64
C ASN A 30 3.93 15.33 4.77
N SER A 31 4.03 15.20 3.44
CA SER A 31 3.20 15.99 2.53
C SER A 31 1.72 15.68 2.76
N ASP A 32 0.93 16.74 2.90
CA ASP A 32 -0.51 16.62 3.18
C ASP A 32 -1.24 15.85 2.08
N LYS A 33 -0.75 15.93 0.84
CA LYS A 33 -1.27 15.16 -0.31
C LYS A 33 -1.06 13.65 -0.12
N ILE A 34 0.13 13.20 0.29
CA ILE A 34 0.40 11.77 0.51
C ILE A 34 -0.39 11.27 1.72
N LYS A 35 -0.52 12.07 2.78
CA LYS A 35 -1.39 11.75 3.93
C LYS A 35 -2.85 11.58 3.52
N ALA A 36 -3.38 12.51 2.73
CA ALA A 36 -4.75 12.44 2.22
C ALA A 36 -4.97 11.21 1.32
N ILE A 37 -4.03 10.90 0.43
CA ILE A 37 -4.10 9.70 -0.43
C ILE A 37 -4.11 8.42 0.43
N LYS A 38 -3.24 8.32 1.45
CA LYS A 38 -3.23 7.17 2.37
C LYS A 38 -4.55 7.03 3.12
N GLN A 39 -5.11 8.13 3.63
CA GLN A 39 -6.39 8.13 4.33
C GLN A 39 -7.55 7.70 3.42
N ASN A 40 -7.61 8.24 2.21
CA ASN A 40 -8.63 7.86 1.23
C ASN A 40 -8.50 6.38 0.86
N LEU A 41 -7.29 5.89 0.61
CA LEU A 41 -7.04 4.48 0.32
C LEU A 41 -7.48 3.57 1.48
N GLN A 42 -7.18 3.96 2.73
CA GLN A 42 -7.64 3.23 3.91
C GLN A 42 -9.17 3.17 4.00
N MET A 43 -9.85 4.28 3.70
CA MET A 43 -11.32 4.33 3.66
C MET A 43 -11.89 3.40 2.58
N GLU A 44 -11.36 3.45 1.36
CA GLU A 44 -11.80 2.60 0.25
C GLU A 44 -11.59 1.09 0.54
N ILE A 45 -10.46 0.74 1.19
CA ILE A 45 -10.21 -0.64 1.64
C ILE A 45 -11.27 -1.07 2.65
N GLN A 46 -11.56 -0.23 3.67
CA GLN A 46 -12.58 -0.56 4.67
C GLN A 46 -13.96 -0.76 4.05
N ILE A 47 -14.38 0.13 3.15
CA ILE A 47 -15.66 0.02 2.44
C ILE A 47 -15.70 -1.27 1.63
N THR A 48 -14.65 -1.55 0.86
CA THR A 48 -14.55 -2.76 0.04
C THR A 48 -14.63 -4.03 0.88
N THR A 49 -13.93 -4.09 2.03
CA THR A 49 -13.99 -5.23 2.96
C THR A 49 -15.40 -5.45 3.50
N VAL A 50 -16.13 -4.39 3.86
CA VAL A 50 -17.53 -4.53 4.30
C VAL A 50 -18.40 -5.12 3.18
N ILE A 51 -18.25 -4.60 1.95
CA ILE A 51 -18.98 -5.12 0.78
C ILE A 51 -18.64 -6.59 0.52
N GLN A 52 -17.36 -6.96 0.57
CA GLN A 52 -16.90 -8.34 0.38
C GLN A 52 -17.54 -9.29 1.40
N HIS A 53 -17.48 -8.94 2.70
CA HIS A 53 -18.10 -9.75 3.76
C HIS A 53 -19.62 -9.85 3.62
N MET A 54 -20.32 -8.77 3.20
CA MET A 54 -21.76 -8.83 2.96
C MET A 54 -22.10 -9.85 1.87
N PHE A 55 -21.41 -9.82 0.72
CA PHE A 55 -21.67 -10.77 -0.36
C PHE A 55 -21.32 -12.22 0.03
N GLN A 56 -20.20 -12.43 0.73
CA GLN A 56 -19.84 -13.76 1.26
C GLN A 56 -20.94 -14.31 2.17
N ASN A 57 -21.44 -13.51 3.11
CA ASN A 57 -22.51 -13.91 4.03
C ASN A 57 -23.82 -14.21 3.31
N LEU A 58 -24.18 -13.41 2.29
CA LEU A 58 -25.37 -13.67 1.47
C LEU A 58 -25.25 -14.99 0.71
N ILE A 59 -24.11 -15.25 0.08
CA ILE A 59 -23.88 -16.49 -0.66
C ILE A 59 -23.92 -17.70 0.29
N LEU A 60 -23.18 -17.66 1.39
CA LEU A 60 -23.17 -18.75 2.38
C LEU A 60 -24.56 -18.96 3.02
N GLY A 61 -25.26 -17.87 3.37
CA GLY A 61 -26.59 -17.90 3.98
C GLY A 61 -27.70 -18.35 3.02
N SER A 62 -27.53 -18.14 1.71
CA SER A 62 -28.51 -18.55 0.69
C SER A 62 -28.65 -20.07 0.56
N LYS A 63 -27.66 -20.83 1.06
CA LYS A 63 -27.54 -22.29 0.86
C LYS A 63 -27.47 -22.73 -0.61
N ALA A 64 -27.24 -21.80 -1.55
CA ALA A 64 -26.95 -22.15 -2.94
C ALA A 64 -25.67 -22.99 -3.02
N ASN A 65 -25.64 -24.01 -3.89
CA ASN A 65 -24.43 -24.80 -4.13
C ASN A 65 -23.44 -24.02 -5.00
N TRP A 66 -22.83 -22.98 -4.42
CA TRP A 66 -21.92 -22.08 -5.11
C TRP A 66 -20.68 -22.77 -5.68
N ALA A 67 -20.32 -23.95 -5.18
CA ALA A 67 -19.16 -24.70 -5.65
C ALA A 67 -19.43 -25.47 -6.95
N GLU A 68 -20.70 -25.75 -7.27
CA GLU A 68 -21.12 -26.47 -8.47
C GLU A 68 -21.31 -25.52 -9.66
N ASP A 69 -21.78 -24.29 -9.41
CA ASP A 69 -21.85 -23.24 -10.42
C ASP A 69 -20.48 -22.59 -10.62
N SER A 70 -19.93 -22.67 -11.83
CA SER A 70 -18.57 -22.20 -12.12
C SER A 70 -18.40 -20.69 -11.98
N ALA A 71 -19.42 -19.91 -12.34
CA ALA A 71 -19.37 -18.45 -12.23
C ALA A 71 -19.46 -18.00 -10.77
N LEU A 72 -20.35 -18.62 -10.00
CA LEU A 72 -20.52 -18.31 -8.58
C LEU A 72 -19.29 -18.76 -7.78
N LYS A 73 -18.68 -19.89 -8.11
CA LYS A 73 -17.40 -20.32 -7.54
C LYS A 73 -16.29 -19.31 -7.77
N GLU A 74 -16.17 -18.78 -9.00
CA GLU A 74 -15.17 -17.76 -9.30
C GLU A 74 -15.39 -16.50 -8.45
N ILE A 75 -16.64 -16.03 -8.35
CA ILE A 75 -17.02 -14.87 -7.54
C ILE A 75 -16.62 -15.09 -6.07
N VAL A 76 -16.97 -16.24 -5.47
CA VAL A 76 -16.63 -16.55 -4.07
C VAL A 76 -15.12 -16.54 -3.84
N LEU A 77 -14.35 -17.18 -4.73
CA LEU A 77 -12.88 -17.22 -4.62
C LEU A 77 -12.23 -15.84 -4.78
N GLN A 78 -12.82 -14.95 -5.58
CA GLN A 78 -12.35 -13.56 -5.69
C GLN A 78 -12.66 -12.76 -4.42
N LEU A 79 -13.83 -12.98 -3.81
CA LEU A 79 -14.22 -12.30 -2.57
C LEU A 79 -13.32 -12.66 -1.38
N GLU A 80 -12.74 -13.86 -1.34
CA GLU A 80 -11.80 -14.28 -0.28
C GLU A 80 -10.46 -13.53 -0.32
N LYS A 81 -10.12 -12.87 -1.44
CA LYS A 81 -8.88 -12.10 -1.56
C LYS A 81 -9.05 -10.74 -0.87
N ASN A 82 -8.69 -10.71 0.41
CA ASN A 82 -8.66 -9.47 1.19
C ASN A 82 -7.58 -8.52 0.64
N LEU A 83 -7.95 -7.25 0.52
CA LEU A 83 -7.02 -6.17 0.20
C LEU A 83 -6.29 -5.76 1.48
N THR A 84 -5.22 -6.45 1.83
CA THR A 84 -4.37 -6.06 2.96
C THR A 84 -3.37 -5.01 2.50
N MET A 85 -3.26 -3.87 3.20
CA MET A 85 -2.11 -2.98 3.02
C MET A 85 -0.85 -3.75 3.47
N MET A 86 0.08 -3.98 2.55
CA MET A 86 1.45 -4.38 2.90
C MET A 86 2.27 -3.12 3.19
#